data_AF-A0A6B0UX31-F1
#
_entry.id   AF-A0A6B0UX31-F1
#
_cell.length_a   1.000
_cell.length_b   1.000
_cell.length_c   1.000
_cell.angle_alpha   90.00
_cell.angle_beta   90.00
_cell.angle_gamma   90.00
#
_symmetry.space_group_name_H-M   'P 1'
#
loop_
_entity.id
_entity.type
_entity.pdbx_description
1 polymer ?
#
loop_
_entity_poly.entity_id
_entity_poly.type
_entity_poly.pdbx_seq_one_letter_code
_entity_poly.pdbx_strand_id
1 'polypeptide(L)'
;KEVKMKLNARGELPEVSIPSGFFRRHETVKLRRLRAHAAITPARTQRWERAARERKNTVDGASIAIDHDYSLLSRKLRREEEACSKGCIYCRNRDVECDEHHLVWDCPNFDEERTKALDALDQQLRPTSFEAWCRPEGERDKRVAVLSGLLSYLSETGLDMHI
;
A
#
# COMPACT_ATOMS: atom_id res chain seq x y z
N LYS A 1 -12.85 14.39 26.03
CA LYS A 1 -13.12 13.17 26.82
C LYS A 1 -12.00 12.19 26.52
N GLU A 2 -11.03 12.02 27.42
CA GLU A 2 -9.97 11.01 27.29
C GLU A 2 -10.57 9.60 27.41
N VAL A 3 -10.44 8.79 26.37
CA VAL A 3 -10.81 7.38 26.39
C VAL A 3 -9.66 6.62 27.05
N LYS A 4 -9.78 6.34 28.36
CA LYS A 4 -8.87 5.43 29.06
C LYS A 4 -9.09 4.00 28.53
N MET A 5 -8.24 3.57 27.61
CA MET A 5 -8.18 2.16 27.18
C MET A 5 -7.66 1.30 28.34
N LYS A 6 -8.45 0.32 28.78
CA LYS A 6 -8.03 -0.66 29.79
C LYS A 6 -7.10 -1.69 29.13
N LEU A 7 -5.92 -1.87 29.71
CA LEU A 7 -4.97 -2.92 29.35
C LEU A 7 -5.49 -4.28 29.83
N ASN A 8 -5.15 -5.36 29.11
CA ASN A 8 -5.47 -6.73 29.54
C ASN A 8 -4.60 -7.15 30.75
N ALA A 9 -4.87 -8.32 31.33
CA ALA A 9 -4.18 -8.85 32.52
C ALA A 9 -2.65 -8.99 32.37
N ARG A 10 -2.11 -8.85 31.15
CA ARG A 10 -0.67 -8.89 30.84
C ARG A 10 -0.07 -7.50 30.54
N GLY A 11 -0.82 -6.42 30.71
CA GLY A 11 -0.36 -5.06 30.42
C GLY A 11 -0.32 -4.72 28.93
N GLU A 12 -0.95 -5.54 28.08
CA GLU A 12 -1.05 -5.27 26.64
C GLU A 12 -2.33 -4.49 26.32
N LEU A 13 -2.25 -3.59 25.34
CA LEU A 13 -3.41 -2.95 24.74
C LEU A 13 -4.29 -4.02 24.07
N PRO A 14 -5.64 -3.85 24.10
CA PRO A 14 -6.62 -4.89 23.78
C PRO A 14 -6.32 -5.52 22.42
N GLU A 15 -6.64 -6.82 22.30
CA GLU A 15 -6.58 -7.85 21.24
C GLU A 15 -6.24 -7.49 19.77
N VAL A 16 -6.16 -6.22 19.42
CA VAL A 16 -5.82 -5.60 18.15
C VAL A 16 -4.33 -5.23 18.05
N SER A 17 -3.50 -5.40 19.09
CA SER A 17 -2.08 -4.99 19.07
C SER A 17 -1.21 -5.86 18.12
N ILE A 18 -0.19 -5.29 17.47
CA ILE A 18 0.76 -6.09 16.68
C ILE A 18 1.54 -6.99 17.65
N PRO A 19 1.61 -8.32 17.43
CA PRO A 19 2.37 -9.23 18.27
C PRO A 19 3.81 -8.76 18.50
N SER A 20 4.17 -8.51 19.76
CA SER A 20 5.51 -8.07 20.13
C SER A 20 6.54 -9.19 19.97
N GLY A 21 7.77 -8.82 19.64
CA GLY A 21 8.92 -9.73 19.55
C GLY A 21 8.93 -10.70 18.36
N PHE A 22 7.90 -10.72 17.52
CA PHE A 22 7.86 -11.57 16.32
C PHE A 22 8.36 -10.83 15.06
N PHE A 23 7.77 -9.67 14.77
CA PHE A 23 8.13 -8.87 13.60
C PHE A 23 9.36 -8.00 13.86
N ARG A 24 10.18 -7.81 12.83
CA ARG A 24 11.29 -6.85 12.84
C ARG A 24 10.74 -5.44 13.03
N ARG A 25 11.62 -4.53 13.49
CA ARG A 25 11.23 -3.13 13.74
C ARG A 25 10.61 -2.45 12.51
N HIS A 26 11.18 -2.66 11.33
CA HIS A 26 10.69 -2.02 10.10
C HIS A 26 9.35 -2.60 9.64
N GLU A 27 9.14 -3.91 9.75
CA GLU A 27 7.84 -4.57 9.50
C GLU A 27 6.76 -4.07 10.44
N THR A 28 7.09 -3.96 11.74
CA THR A 28 6.18 -3.40 12.74
C THR A 28 5.78 -1.96 12.39
N VAL A 29 6.70 -1.14 11.88
CA VAL A 29 6.40 0.22 11.43
C VAL A 29 5.48 0.21 10.22
N LYS A 30 5.76 -0.62 9.20
CA LYS A 30 4.88 -0.77 8.01
C LYS A 30 3.46 -1.14 8.40
N LEU A 31 3.30 -2.17 9.23
CA LEU A 31 2.00 -2.61 9.74
C LEU A 31 1.28 -1.51 10.54
N ARG A 32 2.00 -0.72 11.36
CA ARG A 32 1.40 0.43 12.06
C ARG A 32 0.91 1.50 11.11
N ARG A 33 1.66 1.79 10.05
CA ARG A 33 1.29 2.78 9.04
C ARG A 33 0.05 2.37 8.27
N LEU A 34 -0.02 1.10 7.83
CA LEU A 34 -1.20 0.53 7.18
C LEU A 34 -2.42 0.62 8.08
N ARG A 35 -2.27 0.23 9.34
CA ARG A 35 -3.36 0.36 10.33
C ARG A 35 -3.79 1.79 10.56
N ALA A 36 -2.90 2.75 10.45
CA ALA A 36 -3.22 4.16 10.66
C ALA A 36 -3.82 4.84 9.41
N HIS A 37 -3.95 4.10 8.30
CA HIS A 37 -4.24 4.67 6.98
C HIS A 37 -3.31 5.85 6.64
N ALA A 38 -2.03 5.66 6.96
CA ALA A 38 -0.97 6.66 6.82
C ALA A 38 0.27 6.05 6.15
N ALA A 39 0.08 4.95 5.44
CA ALA A 39 1.13 4.25 4.73
C ALA A 39 1.56 5.02 3.49
N ILE A 40 0.59 5.44 2.69
CA ILE A 40 0.85 6.28 1.53
C ILE A 40 0.83 7.74 1.98
N THR A 41 2.02 8.32 2.15
CA THR A 41 2.14 9.68 2.69
C THR A 41 1.73 10.73 1.63
N PRO A 42 1.05 11.82 2.03
CA PRO A 42 0.76 12.94 1.12
C PRO A 42 1.99 13.54 0.43
N ALA A 43 3.19 13.40 1.00
CA ALA A 43 4.43 13.82 0.35
C ALA A 43 4.77 12.98 -0.91
N ARG A 44 4.36 11.70 -0.95
CA ARG A 44 4.49 10.83 -2.13
C ARG A 44 3.46 11.18 -3.19
N THR A 45 2.21 11.43 -2.80
CA THR A 45 1.19 11.92 -3.73
C THR A 45 1.52 13.34 -4.22
N GLN A 46 2.09 14.21 -3.38
CA GLN A 46 2.61 15.53 -3.77
C GLN A 46 3.81 15.44 -4.71
N ARG A 47 4.64 14.39 -4.63
CA ARG A 47 5.70 14.14 -5.64
C ARG A 47 5.07 13.88 -7.00
N TRP A 48 3.94 13.15 -7.04
CA TRP A 48 3.15 12.94 -8.25
C TRP A 48 2.49 14.26 -8.73
N GLU A 49 1.94 15.08 -7.82
CA GLU A 49 1.36 16.39 -8.15
C GLU A 49 2.38 17.43 -8.64
N ARG A 50 3.56 17.51 -8.01
CA ARG A 50 4.64 18.45 -8.39
C ARG A 50 5.18 18.11 -9.77
N ALA A 51 5.40 16.83 -10.04
CA ALA A 51 5.77 16.34 -11.37
C ALA A 51 4.67 16.61 -12.42
N ALA A 52 3.39 16.69 -12.03
CA ALA A 52 2.30 17.10 -12.94
C ALA A 52 2.31 18.61 -13.24
N ARG A 53 2.59 19.46 -12.24
CA ARG A 53 2.64 20.93 -12.43
C ARG A 53 3.84 21.39 -13.26
N GLU A 54 5.02 20.80 -13.03
CA GLU A 54 6.23 21.11 -13.82
C GLU A 54 6.04 20.82 -15.31
N ARG A 55 5.23 19.79 -15.65
CA ARG A 55 4.85 19.46 -17.04
C ARG A 55 3.97 20.50 -17.70
N LYS A 56 2.94 21.04 -17.01
CA LYS A 56 2.05 22.08 -17.57
C LYS A 56 2.87 23.30 -18.03
N ASN A 57 3.81 23.72 -17.19
CA ASN A 57 4.72 24.83 -17.50
C ASN A 57 5.69 24.53 -18.65
N THR A 58 6.02 23.26 -18.92
CA THR A 58 6.91 22.87 -20.04
C THR A 58 6.14 22.72 -21.36
N VAL A 59 4.88 22.24 -21.31
CA VAL A 59 4.00 22.07 -22.49
C VAL A 59 3.51 23.41 -23.02
N ASP A 60 3.21 24.36 -22.12
CA ASP A 60 2.87 25.74 -22.51
C ASP A 60 4.07 26.50 -23.13
N GLY A 61 5.29 25.92 -23.08
CA GLY A 61 6.52 26.52 -23.58
C GLY A 61 7.29 25.75 -24.66
N ALA A 62 6.85 24.57 -25.11
CA ALA A 62 7.63 23.71 -26.02
C ALA A 62 6.88 23.33 -27.29
N SER A 63 7.26 23.96 -28.42
CA SER A 63 6.94 23.52 -29.78
C SER A 63 7.86 22.37 -30.23
N ILE A 64 7.24 21.29 -30.73
CA ILE A 64 7.67 20.31 -31.76
C ILE A 64 9.08 19.71 -31.67
N ALA A 65 9.16 18.39 -31.43
CA ALA A 65 9.84 17.40 -32.29
C ALA A 65 9.85 16.01 -31.61
N ILE A 66 9.48 14.98 -32.37
CA ILE A 66 9.52 13.56 -31.98
C ILE A 66 10.64 12.91 -32.79
N ASP A 67 11.53 12.16 -32.16
CA ASP A 67 12.29 11.08 -32.80
C ASP A 67 12.42 9.90 -31.84
N HIS A 68 12.23 8.70 -32.39
CA HIS A 68 12.04 7.44 -31.66
C HIS A 68 13.21 6.50 -31.97
N ASP A 69 14.07 6.24 -30.98
CA ASP A 69 15.11 5.21 -31.01
C ASP A 69 14.79 4.14 -29.96
N TYR A 70 14.90 2.85 -30.30
CA TYR A 70 14.33 1.74 -29.52
C TYR A 70 15.30 1.14 -28.49
N SER A 71 16.47 1.75 -28.27
CA SER A 71 17.28 1.56 -27.05
C SER A 71 16.67 2.28 -25.82
N LEU A 72 15.57 3.03 -26.05
CA LEU A 72 14.86 3.91 -25.14
C LEU A 72 13.53 3.28 -24.67
N LEU A 73 13.50 2.64 -23.50
CA LEU A 73 12.34 2.89 -22.63
C LEU A 73 12.52 4.33 -22.13
N SER A 74 12.02 5.27 -22.93
CA SER A 74 12.29 6.69 -22.77
C SER A 74 11.86 7.17 -21.38
N ARG A 75 12.50 8.23 -20.85
CA ARG A 75 11.97 8.98 -19.69
C ARG A 75 10.47 9.26 -19.82
N LYS A 76 9.94 9.27 -21.05
CA LYS A 76 8.54 9.32 -21.44
C LYS A 76 7.69 8.17 -20.88
N LEU A 77 8.11 6.91 -20.98
CA LEU A 77 7.38 5.76 -20.41
C LEU A 77 7.40 5.78 -18.87
N ARG A 78 8.55 6.15 -18.28
CA ARG A 78 8.68 6.38 -16.82
C ARG A 78 7.81 7.56 -16.34
N ARG A 79 7.69 8.61 -17.16
CA ARG A 79 6.81 9.79 -16.95
C ARG A 79 5.32 9.49 -17.23
N GLU A 80 5.01 8.49 -18.05
CA GLU A 80 3.67 7.97 -18.33
C GLU A 80 3.18 7.06 -17.20
N GLU A 81 4.06 6.28 -16.56
CA GLU A 81 3.76 5.56 -15.29
C GLU A 81 3.59 6.53 -14.11
N GLU A 82 4.37 7.61 -14.05
CA GLU A 82 4.24 8.72 -13.08
C GLU A 82 3.10 9.71 -13.44
N ALA A 83 2.18 9.37 -14.35
CA ALA A 83 1.18 10.28 -14.92
C ALA A 83 -0.17 10.38 -14.19
N CYS A 84 -0.39 9.68 -13.07
CA CYS A 84 -1.68 9.77 -12.39
C CYS A 84 -1.67 10.89 -11.33
N SER A 85 -2.04 12.11 -11.72
CA SER A 85 -2.34 13.19 -10.76
C SER A 85 -3.69 12.99 -10.05
N LYS A 86 -4.51 12.06 -10.54
CA LYS A 86 -5.79 11.59 -10.00
C LYS A 86 -5.98 10.16 -10.46
N GLY A 87 -6.12 9.21 -9.55
CA GLY A 87 -6.20 7.80 -9.91
C GLY A 87 -5.08 6.92 -9.38
N CYS A 88 -5.27 5.61 -9.47
CA CYS A 88 -4.25 4.61 -9.22
C CYS A 88 -3.30 4.47 -10.42
N ILE A 89 -1.99 4.45 -10.15
CA ILE A 89 -0.94 4.30 -11.18
C ILE A 89 -0.84 2.87 -11.73
N TYR A 90 -1.28 1.86 -10.95
CA TYR A 90 -1.16 0.45 -11.32
C TYR A 90 -2.33 0.02 -12.22
N CYS A 91 -3.57 0.16 -11.73
CA CYS A 91 -4.75 -0.20 -12.53
C CYS A 91 -5.17 0.89 -13.53
N ARG A 92 -4.51 2.06 -13.51
CA ARG A 92 -4.78 3.22 -14.39
C ARG A 92 -6.21 3.77 -14.29
N ASN A 93 -6.96 3.38 -13.26
CA ASN A 93 -8.27 3.95 -12.99
C ASN A 93 -8.11 5.35 -12.39
N ARG A 94 -8.67 6.36 -13.06
CA ARG A 94 -8.56 7.79 -12.71
C ARG A 94 -9.57 8.25 -11.67
N ASP A 95 -10.60 7.45 -11.42
CA ASP A 95 -11.72 7.79 -10.55
C ASP A 95 -11.53 7.28 -9.11
N VAL A 96 -10.46 6.53 -8.84
CA VAL A 96 -10.14 5.99 -7.52
C VAL A 96 -8.95 6.71 -6.88
N GLU A 97 -9.00 6.90 -5.57
CA GLU A 97 -7.82 7.39 -4.85
C GLU A 97 -6.76 6.28 -4.80
N CYS A 98 -5.51 6.65 -5.04
CA CYS A 98 -4.38 5.71 -4.94
C CYS A 98 -3.91 5.62 -3.48
N ASP A 99 -4.79 5.16 -2.60
CA ASP A 99 -4.52 4.94 -1.18
C ASP A 99 -4.15 3.48 -0.87
N GLU A 100 -3.73 3.21 0.36
CA GLU A 100 -3.36 1.85 0.75
C GLU A 100 -4.53 0.86 0.68
N HIS A 101 -5.76 1.30 0.89
CA HIS A 101 -6.93 0.43 0.78
C HIS A 101 -7.07 -0.06 -0.66
N HIS A 102 -7.04 0.86 -1.62
CA HIS A 102 -7.08 0.51 -3.03
C HIS A 102 -5.93 -0.40 -3.40
N LEU A 103 -4.67 -0.05 -3.10
CA LEU A 103 -3.51 -0.85 -3.51
C LEU A 103 -3.50 -2.25 -2.91
N VAL A 104 -3.91 -2.42 -1.65
CA VAL A 104 -3.83 -3.71 -0.95
C VAL A 104 -5.07 -4.56 -1.19
N TRP A 105 -6.26 -3.96 -1.31
CA TRP A 105 -7.53 -4.69 -1.27
C TRP A 105 -8.37 -4.63 -2.54
N ASP A 106 -8.46 -3.46 -3.20
CA ASP A 106 -9.38 -3.30 -4.34
C ASP A 106 -8.70 -3.32 -5.71
N CYS A 107 -7.39 -3.06 -5.77
CA CYS A 107 -6.71 -2.84 -7.03
C CYS A 107 -6.73 -4.13 -7.85
N PRO A 108 -7.29 -4.10 -9.08
CA PRO A 108 -7.38 -5.29 -9.93
C PRO A 108 -6.01 -5.72 -10.48
N ASN A 109 -5.04 -4.81 -10.53
CA ASN A 109 -3.68 -5.12 -10.96
C ASN A 109 -2.99 -6.13 -10.03
N PHE A 110 -3.42 -6.22 -8.76
CA PHE A 110 -2.84 -7.12 -7.78
C PHE A 110 -3.80 -8.25 -7.38
N ASP A 111 -4.85 -8.49 -8.17
CA ASP A 111 -5.88 -9.46 -7.81
C ASP A 111 -5.35 -10.89 -7.76
N GLU A 112 -4.47 -11.26 -8.71
CA GLU A 112 -3.85 -12.58 -8.75
C GLU A 112 -2.91 -12.79 -7.56
N GLU A 113 -2.02 -11.83 -7.28
CA GLU A 113 -1.09 -11.90 -6.14
C GLU A 113 -1.82 -11.85 -4.80
N ARG A 114 -2.88 -11.03 -4.69
CA ARG A 114 -3.74 -10.98 -3.51
C ARG A 114 -4.43 -12.31 -3.30
N THR A 115 -5.04 -12.89 -4.34
CA THR A 115 -5.72 -14.19 -4.26
C THR A 115 -4.73 -15.27 -3.83
N LYS A 116 -3.54 -15.32 -4.44
CA LYS A 116 -2.47 -16.25 -4.06
C LYS A 116 -2.06 -16.08 -2.59
N ALA A 117 -1.88 -14.84 -2.12
CA ALA A 117 -1.51 -14.56 -0.73
C ALA A 117 -2.61 -14.96 0.27
N LEU A 118 -3.88 -14.73 -0.07
CA LEU A 118 -5.02 -15.16 0.72
C LEU A 118 -5.18 -16.69 0.70
N ASP A 119 -4.92 -17.32 -0.44
CA ASP A 119 -5.02 -18.77 -0.58
C ASP A 119 -3.93 -19.53 0.19
N ALA A 120 -2.77 -18.92 0.38
CA ALA A 120 -1.70 -19.42 1.23
C ALA A 120 -2.07 -19.45 2.73
N LEU A 121 -3.11 -18.72 3.14
CA LEU A 121 -3.66 -18.79 4.50
C LEU A 121 -4.72 -19.90 4.60
N ASP A 122 -4.75 -20.56 5.76
CA ASP A 122 -5.84 -21.45 6.12
C ASP A 122 -7.19 -20.75 5.95
N GLN A 123 -8.19 -21.45 5.44
CA GLN A 123 -9.49 -20.87 5.09
C GLN A 123 -10.14 -20.08 6.23
N GLN A 124 -9.94 -20.51 7.48
CA GLN A 124 -10.47 -19.86 8.68
C GLN A 124 -9.74 -18.56 9.07
N LEU A 125 -8.55 -18.34 8.52
CA LEU A 125 -7.70 -17.18 8.78
C LEU A 125 -7.75 -16.15 7.66
N ARG A 126 -8.43 -16.46 6.55
CA ARG A 126 -8.49 -15.57 5.39
C ARG A 126 -9.24 -14.29 5.77
N PRO A 127 -8.59 -13.12 5.68
CA PRO A 127 -9.26 -11.85 5.92
C PRO A 127 -10.33 -11.63 4.84
N THR A 128 -11.43 -10.98 5.23
CA THR A 128 -12.56 -10.65 4.36
C THR A 128 -12.66 -9.16 4.03
N SER A 129 -11.79 -8.34 4.63
CA SER A 129 -11.65 -6.92 4.34
C SER A 129 -10.19 -6.46 4.54
N PHE A 130 -9.88 -5.27 4.01
CA PHE A 130 -8.60 -4.60 4.27
C PHE A 130 -8.31 -4.46 5.77
N GLU A 131 -9.31 -4.06 6.55
CA GLU A 131 -9.22 -3.88 7.99
C GLU A 131 -8.94 -5.21 8.69
N ALA A 132 -9.60 -6.28 8.30
CA ALA A 132 -9.36 -7.61 8.86
C ALA A 132 -7.94 -8.11 8.56
N TRP A 133 -7.38 -7.76 7.40
CA TRP A 133 -6.01 -8.11 7.04
C TRP A 133 -4.98 -7.28 7.82
N CYS A 134 -5.22 -5.97 7.97
CA CYS A 134 -4.32 -5.07 8.66
C CYS A 134 -4.43 -5.17 10.20
N ARG A 135 -5.61 -5.52 10.72
CA ARG A 135 -5.95 -5.62 12.14
C ARG A 135 -6.64 -6.96 12.45
N PRO A 136 -5.94 -8.09 12.27
CA PRO A 136 -6.52 -9.38 12.60
C PRO A 136 -6.78 -9.49 14.10
N GLU A 137 -7.92 -10.09 14.43
CA GLU A 137 -8.36 -10.34 15.80
C GLU A 137 -8.06 -11.78 16.23
N GLY A 138 -8.15 -12.03 17.54
CA GLY A 138 -7.98 -13.35 18.13
C GLY A 138 -6.54 -13.68 18.55
N GLU A 139 -6.26 -14.98 18.62
CA GLU A 139 -5.04 -15.52 19.20
C GLU A 139 -3.76 -15.01 18.51
N ARG A 140 -2.68 -14.94 19.29
CA ARG A 140 -1.39 -14.42 18.81
C ARG A 140 -0.93 -15.11 17.52
N ASP A 141 -1.03 -16.43 17.45
CA ASP A 141 -0.53 -17.20 16.30
C ASP A 141 -1.35 -16.92 15.03
N LYS A 142 -2.67 -16.73 15.16
CA LYS A 142 -3.54 -16.31 14.06
C LYS A 142 -3.15 -14.93 13.55
N ARG A 143 -2.97 -13.97 14.46
CA ARG A 143 -2.56 -12.60 14.11
C ARG A 143 -1.19 -12.60 13.44
N VAL A 144 -0.26 -13.41 13.93
CA VAL A 144 1.07 -13.58 13.32
C VAL A 144 0.95 -14.13 11.90
N ALA A 145 0.19 -15.20 11.69
CA ALA A 145 0.02 -15.81 10.37
C ALA A 145 -0.55 -14.81 9.36
N VAL A 146 -1.65 -14.13 9.71
CA VAL A 146 -2.31 -13.15 8.83
C VAL A 146 -1.42 -11.97 8.49
N LEU A 147 -0.75 -11.38 9.50
CA LEU A 147 0.16 -10.24 9.29
C LEU A 147 1.44 -10.65 8.54
N SER A 148 1.92 -11.88 8.71
CA SER A 148 3.04 -12.39 7.93
C SER A 148 2.65 -12.57 6.46
N GLY A 149 1.47 -13.10 6.18
CA GLY A 149 0.91 -13.17 4.84
C GLY A 149 0.79 -11.80 4.17
N LEU A 150 0.33 -10.78 4.92
CA LEU A 150 0.29 -9.40 4.43
C LEU A 150 1.67 -8.89 4.04
N LEU A 151 2.68 -9.08 4.90
CA LEU A 151 4.04 -8.62 4.63
C LEU A 151 4.66 -9.34 3.43
N SER A 152 4.43 -10.64 3.27
CA SER A 152 4.85 -11.41 2.09
C SER A 152 4.21 -10.86 0.82
N TYR A 153 2.89 -10.63 0.82
CA TYR A 153 2.17 -10.01 -0.30
C TYR A 153 2.77 -8.65 -0.69
N LEU A 154 3.01 -7.77 0.29
CA LEU A 154 3.59 -6.46 0.05
C LEU A 154 5.01 -6.54 -0.54
N SER A 155 5.80 -7.52 -0.11
CA SER A 155 7.14 -7.76 -0.64
C SER A 155 7.11 -8.36 -2.05
N GLU A 156 6.19 -9.28 -2.34
CA GLU A 156 6.05 -9.91 -3.66
C GLU A 156 5.57 -8.90 -4.72
N THR A 157 4.64 -8.02 -4.35
CA THR A 157 4.11 -6.96 -5.23
C THR A 157 4.99 -5.72 -5.32
N GLY A 158 6.00 -5.59 -4.45
CA GLY A 158 6.83 -4.38 -4.33
C GLY A 158 6.09 -3.16 -3.75
N LEU A 159 4.86 -3.34 -3.26
CA LEU A 159 4.08 -2.29 -2.59
C LEU A 159 4.73 -1.84 -1.29
N ASP A 160 5.59 -2.68 -0.71
CA ASP A 160 6.34 -2.36 0.50
C ASP A 160 7.31 -1.17 0.31
N MET A 161 7.71 -0.87 -0.92
CA MET A 161 8.45 0.35 -1.25
C MET A 161 7.61 1.61 -1.06
N HIS A 162 6.28 1.48 -1.02
CA HIS A 162 5.32 2.58 -0.90
C HIS A 162 4.80 2.83 0.51
N ILE A 163 5.12 1.93 1.45
CA ILE A 163 4.58 1.84 2.82
C ILE A 163 5.71 1.98 3.85
#